data_AF-A0A7R9U296-F1
#
_entry.id   AF-A0A7R9U296-F1
#
_cell.length_a   1.000
_cell.length_b   1.000
_cell.length_c   1.000
_cell.angle_alpha   90.00
_cell.angle_beta   90.00
_cell.angle_gamma   90.00
#
_symmetry.space_group_name_H-M   'P 1'
#
loop_
_entity.id
_entity.type
_entity.pdbx_description
1 polymer ?
#
loop_
_entity_poly.entity_id
_entity_poly.type
_entity_poly.pdbx_seq_one_letter_code
_entity_poly.pdbx_strand_id
1 'polypeptide(L)'
;DEVLLRHHRRYFQTVVRYLPEPYVSMDTNRLTVLHFAVHGLAILEALELLDREAAIRWVYSMQLRSGGFRGGSFLGSTDGSSAAATYDQMHIAMTYCALLILKTLGDDLGGVDKAGLLAKMRGMQTPEGSFRALEMPSESDMRFLYCACAISHVLDDWTAIDIDRATSFVRRSRGYDGGFGLHPWQESHGGATYCALASLVLMGQVDDVLDRDGLDLLLEWCVSRQKRGFNGRGNKDEDTCYSFWVGATLETTTALANQVAGVTE
;
A
#
# COMPACT_ATOMS: atom_id res chain seq x y z
N ASP A 1 -25.49 13.13 4.53
CA ASP A 1 -26.76 12.41 4.34
C ASP A 1 -26.65 11.07 5.06
N GLU A 2 -27.44 10.88 6.13
CA GLU A 2 -27.39 9.68 6.97
C GLU A 2 -27.81 8.40 6.22
N VAL A 3 -28.68 8.53 5.21
CA VAL A 3 -29.17 7.40 4.42
C VAL A 3 -28.03 6.80 3.59
N LEU A 4 -27.19 7.65 2.99
CA LEU A 4 -26.02 7.21 2.24
C LEU A 4 -24.99 6.52 3.14
N LEU A 5 -24.72 7.07 4.34
CA LEU A 5 -23.81 6.45 5.30
C LEU A 5 -24.29 5.03 5.69
N ARG A 6 -25.59 4.85 5.89
CA ARG A 6 -26.18 3.53 6.17
C ARG A 6 -26.00 2.55 5.02
N HIS A 7 -26.15 3.00 3.77
CA HIS A 7 -25.90 2.16 2.60
C HIS A 7 -24.44 1.73 2.50
N HIS A 8 -23.48 2.64 2.74
CA HIS A 8 -22.06 2.30 2.72
C HIS A 8 -21.67 1.31 3.82
N ARG A 9 -22.18 1.51 5.05
CA ARG A 9 -21.98 0.57 6.17
C ARG A 9 -22.48 -0.84 5.81
N ARG A 10 -23.70 -0.94 5.24
CA ARG A 10 -24.27 -2.22 4.80
C ARG A 10 -23.48 -2.86 3.66
N TYR A 11 -23.00 -2.06 2.71
CA TYR A 11 -22.17 -2.53 1.61
C TYR A 11 -20.89 -3.18 2.14
N PHE A 12 -20.11 -2.49 2.99
CA PHE A 12 -18.88 -3.05 3.53
C PHE A 12 -19.12 -4.25 4.45
N GLN A 13 -20.17 -4.23 5.27
CA GLN A 13 -20.56 -5.39 6.08
C GLN A 13 -20.85 -6.63 5.22
N THR A 14 -21.45 -6.43 4.03
CA THR A 14 -21.73 -7.51 3.08
C THR A 14 -20.43 -8.07 2.51
N VAL A 15 -19.54 -7.19 2.03
CA VAL A 15 -18.24 -7.54 1.43
C VAL A 15 -17.36 -8.33 2.40
N VAL A 16 -17.37 -8.02 3.70
CA VAL A 16 -16.62 -8.80 4.71
C VAL A 16 -17.14 -10.23 4.83
N ARG A 17 -18.46 -10.43 4.74
CA ARG A 17 -19.09 -11.75 4.95
C ARG A 17 -18.94 -12.66 3.74
N TYR A 18 -19.15 -12.14 2.55
CA TYR A 18 -19.00 -12.90 1.31
C TYR A 18 -18.68 -11.98 0.14
N LEU A 19 -17.99 -12.54 -0.85
CA LEU A 19 -17.64 -11.86 -2.07
C LEU A 19 -18.62 -12.29 -3.17
N PRO A 20 -19.42 -11.38 -3.76
CA PRO A 20 -20.37 -11.73 -4.83
C PRO A 20 -19.67 -12.29 -6.08
N GLU A 21 -20.38 -13.13 -6.85
CA GLU A 21 -19.87 -13.77 -8.08
C GLU A 21 -19.13 -12.82 -9.05
N PRO A 22 -19.60 -11.57 -9.31
CA PRO A 22 -18.88 -10.65 -10.20
C PRO A 22 -17.44 -10.32 -9.77
N TYR A 23 -17.09 -10.57 -8.51
CA TYR A 23 -15.76 -10.35 -7.95
C TYR A 23 -14.90 -11.61 -7.88
N VAL A 24 -15.27 -12.70 -8.57
CA VAL A 24 -14.45 -13.93 -8.63
C VAL A 24 -13.01 -13.65 -9.12
N SER A 25 -12.83 -12.67 -10.01
CA SER A 25 -11.50 -12.24 -10.47
C SER A 25 -10.62 -11.64 -9.36
N MET A 26 -11.22 -11.28 -8.22
CA MET A 26 -10.54 -10.75 -7.04
C MET A 26 -10.20 -11.85 -6.01
N ASP A 27 -10.42 -13.13 -6.31
CA ASP A 27 -10.17 -14.22 -5.35
C ASP A 27 -8.69 -14.29 -4.92
N THR A 28 -7.76 -13.95 -5.81
CA THR A 28 -6.32 -13.83 -5.48
C THR A 28 -5.97 -12.56 -4.71
N ASN A 29 -6.90 -11.62 -4.55
CA ASN A 29 -6.74 -10.32 -3.92
C ASN A 29 -7.75 -10.10 -2.78
N ARG A 30 -8.25 -11.17 -2.15
CA ARG A 30 -9.27 -11.06 -1.08
C ARG A 30 -8.80 -10.26 0.13
N LEU A 31 -7.51 -10.29 0.46
CA LEU A 31 -6.97 -9.41 1.50
C LEU A 31 -7.10 -7.93 1.14
N THR A 32 -6.90 -7.55 -0.12
CA THR A 32 -7.13 -6.17 -0.58
C THR A 32 -8.61 -5.79 -0.46
N VAL A 33 -9.51 -6.70 -0.84
CA VAL A 33 -10.96 -6.46 -0.71
C VAL A 33 -11.37 -6.30 0.75
N LEU A 34 -10.87 -7.17 1.64
CA LEU A 34 -11.12 -7.07 3.08
C LEU A 34 -10.52 -5.78 3.66
N HIS A 35 -9.32 -5.39 3.22
CA HIS A 35 -8.66 -4.14 3.61
C HIS A 35 -9.57 -2.95 3.33
N PHE A 36 -10.07 -2.80 2.10
CA PHE A 36 -10.99 -1.71 1.78
C PHE A 36 -12.29 -1.74 2.58
N ALA A 37 -12.84 -2.92 2.85
CA ALA A 37 -14.07 -3.03 3.65
C ALA A 37 -13.84 -2.67 5.13
N VAL A 38 -12.75 -3.15 5.74
CA VAL A 38 -12.41 -2.88 7.15
C VAL A 38 -12.06 -1.41 7.34
N HIS A 39 -11.20 -0.84 6.50
CA HIS A 39 -10.86 0.59 6.59
C HIS A 39 -12.03 1.50 6.22
N GLY A 40 -12.87 1.09 5.26
CA GLY A 40 -14.12 1.79 4.96
C GLY A 40 -15.05 1.85 6.17
N LEU A 41 -15.19 0.76 6.92
CA LEU A 41 -15.96 0.75 8.17
C LEU A 41 -15.28 1.55 9.29
N ALA A 42 -13.94 1.54 9.36
CA ALA A 42 -13.20 2.37 10.31
C ALA A 42 -13.43 3.87 10.07
N ILE A 43 -13.34 4.32 8.82
CA ILE A 43 -13.62 5.71 8.42
C ILE A 43 -15.08 6.10 8.73
N LEU A 44 -16.00 5.15 8.61
CA LEU A 44 -17.43 5.34 8.92
C LEU A 44 -17.77 5.15 10.41
N GLU A 45 -16.77 4.96 11.27
CA GLU A 45 -16.91 4.69 12.71
C GLU A 45 -17.89 3.54 12.99
N ALA A 46 -17.74 2.44 12.25
CA ALA A 46 -18.70 1.34 12.20
C ALA A 46 -18.03 -0.06 12.30
N LEU A 47 -16.86 -0.15 12.96
CA LEU A 47 -16.14 -1.42 13.13
C LEU A 47 -16.90 -2.44 13.99
N GLU A 48 -17.83 -1.99 14.83
CA GLU A 48 -18.72 -2.84 15.64
C GLU A 48 -19.67 -3.70 14.79
N LEU A 49 -19.82 -3.38 13.49
CA LEU A 49 -20.60 -4.20 12.56
C LEU A 49 -19.88 -5.49 12.12
N LEU A 50 -18.61 -5.64 12.50
CA LEU A 50 -17.74 -6.75 12.15
C LEU A 50 -17.59 -7.73 13.32
N ASP A 51 -17.52 -9.02 13.01
CA ASP A 51 -16.93 -10.00 13.92
C ASP A 51 -15.40 -9.84 13.86
N ARG A 52 -14.88 -9.03 14.78
CA ARG A 52 -13.45 -8.68 14.87
C ARG A 52 -12.57 -9.93 14.98
N GLU A 53 -12.95 -10.88 15.83
CA GLU A 53 -12.14 -12.07 16.05
C GLU A 53 -12.16 -12.99 14.84
N ALA A 54 -13.32 -13.16 14.18
CA ALA A 54 -13.40 -13.96 12.97
C ALA A 54 -12.55 -13.36 11.83
N ALA A 55 -12.56 -12.03 11.70
CA ALA A 55 -11.73 -11.33 10.71
C ALA A 55 -10.23 -11.52 11.01
N ILE A 56 -9.80 -11.33 12.27
CA ILE A 56 -8.40 -11.56 12.69
C ILE A 56 -7.98 -13.01 12.42
N ARG A 57 -8.80 -14.00 12.83
CA ARG A 57 -8.54 -15.42 12.58
C ARG A 57 -8.41 -15.73 11.09
N TRP A 58 -9.25 -15.12 10.25
CA TRP A 58 -9.19 -15.32 8.80
C TRP A 58 -7.95 -14.67 8.18
N VAL A 59 -7.54 -13.48 8.62
CA VAL A 59 -6.29 -12.87 8.15
C VAL A 59 -5.09 -13.75 8.52
N TYR A 60 -5.03 -14.25 9.76
CA TYR A 60 -3.95 -15.14 10.18
C TYR A 60 -3.93 -16.48 9.45
N SER A 61 -5.07 -17.00 8.97
CA SER A 61 -5.07 -18.22 8.15
C SER A 61 -4.44 -18.00 6.76
N MET A 62 -4.30 -16.75 6.31
CA MET A 62 -3.60 -16.39 5.07
C MET A 62 -2.08 -16.31 5.25
N GLN A 63 -1.59 -16.29 6.49
CA GLN A 63 -0.15 -16.28 6.76
C GLN A 63 0.48 -17.61 6.32
N LEU A 64 1.65 -17.52 5.70
CA LEU A 64 2.45 -18.66 5.30
C LEU A 64 3.32 -19.14 6.45
N ARG A 65 3.60 -20.44 6.49
CA ARG A 65 4.53 -21.03 7.48
C ARG A 65 5.95 -20.47 7.38
N SER A 66 6.31 -19.90 6.22
CA SER A 66 7.61 -19.30 5.96
C SER A 66 7.61 -17.76 6.11
N GLY A 67 6.51 -17.19 6.60
CA GLY A 67 6.32 -15.75 6.77
C GLY A 67 5.63 -15.06 5.59
N GLY A 68 5.01 -13.92 5.87
CA GLY A 68 4.20 -13.17 4.90
C GLY A 68 2.83 -13.78 4.65
N PHE A 69 2.03 -13.10 3.83
CA PHE A 69 0.63 -13.45 3.59
C PHE A 69 0.34 -13.69 2.10
N ARG A 70 -0.48 -14.71 1.83
CA ARG A 70 -1.07 -14.98 0.51
C ARG A 70 -2.38 -14.20 0.34
N GLY A 71 -2.79 -13.92 -0.90
CA GLY A 71 -3.93 -13.03 -1.15
C GLY A 71 -5.34 -13.62 -0.97
N GLY A 72 -5.48 -14.95 -0.92
CA GLY A 72 -6.77 -15.62 -0.80
C GLY A 72 -6.67 -17.09 -0.38
N SER A 73 -7.76 -17.62 0.16
CA SER A 73 -7.79 -18.96 0.78
C SER A 73 -7.66 -20.11 -0.22
N PHE A 74 -7.92 -19.86 -1.51
CA PHE A 74 -7.79 -20.85 -2.58
C PHE A 74 -6.35 -20.94 -3.14
N LEU A 75 -5.45 -20.02 -2.74
CA LEU A 75 -4.05 -20.06 -3.13
C LEU A 75 -3.26 -21.02 -2.22
N GLY A 76 -2.57 -21.97 -2.85
CA GLY A 76 -1.63 -22.86 -2.19
C GLY A 76 -2.24 -24.13 -1.59
N SER A 77 -1.56 -24.73 -0.62
CA SER A 77 -2.06 -25.90 0.11
C SER A 77 -2.17 -25.63 1.61
N THR A 78 -3.28 -26.03 2.23
CA THR A 78 -3.46 -26.00 3.69
C THR A 78 -2.56 -27.02 4.41
N ASP A 79 -2.13 -28.07 3.72
CA ASP A 79 -1.31 -29.16 4.27
C ASP A 79 0.17 -29.11 3.87
N GLY A 80 0.55 -28.26 2.90
CA GLY A 80 1.91 -28.11 2.40
C GLY A 80 2.46 -29.29 1.58
N SER A 81 1.61 -30.25 1.17
CA SER A 81 2.04 -31.54 0.63
C SER A 81 1.90 -31.73 -0.90
N SER A 82 1.68 -30.65 -1.67
CA SER A 82 1.41 -30.76 -3.10
C SER A 82 2.18 -29.74 -3.97
N ALA A 83 2.13 -29.94 -5.29
CA ALA A 83 2.65 -29.01 -6.31
C ALA A 83 2.09 -27.58 -6.19
N ALA A 84 1.00 -27.38 -5.43
CA ALA A 84 0.46 -26.06 -5.10
C ALA A 84 1.39 -25.25 -4.18
N ALA A 85 2.33 -25.88 -3.46
CA ALA A 85 3.31 -25.20 -2.60
C ALA A 85 4.23 -24.26 -3.40
N THR A 86 4.52 -24.56 -4.67
CA THR A 86 5.34 -23.71 -5.54
C THR A 86 4.69 -22.34 -5.77
N TYR A 87 3.36 -22.28 -5.79
CA TYR A 87 2.59 -21.06 -6.02
C TYR A 87 2.03 -20.46 -4.72
N ASP A 88 2.25 -21.12 -3.58
CA ASP A 88 1.85 -20.64 -2.26
C ASP A 88 2.91 -19.68 -1.70
N GLN A 89 2.96 -18.49 -2.27
CA GLN A 89 3.99 -17.49 -1.97
C GLN A 89 3.41 -16.23 -1.34
N MET A 90 4.29 -15.54 -0.61
CA MET A 90 3.98 -14.24 -0.05
C MET A 90 3.79 -13.27 -1.22
N HIS A 91 2.73 -12.48 -1.16
CA HIS A 91 2.59 -11.30 -2.00
C HIS A 91 2.72 -10.06 -1.13
N ILE A 92 3.65 -9.15 -1.47
CA ILE A 92 4.00 -8.03 -0.59
C ILE A 92 2.81 -7.07 -0.37
N ALA A 93 2.01 -6.80 -1.40
CA ALA A 93 0.79 -6.00 -1.24
C ALA A 93 -0.27 -6.67 -0.35
N MET A 94 -0.36 -8.01 -0.38
CA MET A 94 -1.29 -8.76 0.47
C MET A 94 -0.82 -8.74 1.92
N THR A 95 0.49 -8.82 2.14
CA THR A 95 1.11 -8.67 3.46
C THR A 95 0.88 -7.27 4.02
N TYR A 96 1.07 -6.23 3.22
CA TYR A 96 0.71 -4.86 3.58
C TYR A 96 -0.76 -4.76 4.02
N CYS A 97 -1.69 -5.29 3.21
CA CYS A 97 -3.12 -5.30 3.54
C CYS A 97 -3.40 -6.04 4.85
N ALA A 98 -2.82 -7.23 5.04
CA ALA A 98 -3.01 -8.04 6.23
C ALA A 98 -2.57 -7.30 7.51
N LEU A 99 -1.37 -6.72 7.51
CA LEU A 99 -0.85 -6.01 8.69
C LEU A 99 -1.71 -4.79 9.03
N LEU A 100 -2.18 -4.04 8.03
CA LEU A 100 -3.06 -2.90 8.27
C LEU A 100 -4.44 -3.32 8.77
N ILE A 101 -5.02 -4.40 8.24
CA ILE A 101 -6.28 -4.95 8.76
C ILE A 101 -6.10 -5.32 10.23
N LEU A 102 -5.06 -6.09 10.57
CA LEU A 102 -4.76 -6.51 11.94
C LEU A 102 -4.63 -5.29 12.88
N LYS A 103 -3.85 -4.28 12.48
CA LYS A 103 -3.69 -3.04 13.26
C LYS A 103 -5.01 -2.28 13.45
N THR A 104 -5.82 -2.12 12.40
CA THR A 104 -7.13 -1.47 12.51
C THR A 104 -8.11 -2.25 13.39
N LEU A 105 -7.98 -3.58 13.42
CA LEU A 105 -8.73 -4.45 14.31
C LEU A 105 -8.13 -4.54 15.72
N GLY A 106 -7.09 -3.77 16.04
CA GLY A 106 -6.52 -3.69 17.39
C GLY A 106 -5.64 -4.88 17.78
N ASP A 107 -5.18 -5.67 16.80
CA ASP A 107 -4.24 -6.76 17.01
C ASP A 107 -2.83 -6.21 17.29
N ASP A 108 -2.09 -6.90 18.15
CA ASP A 108 -0.73 -6.51 18.55
C ASP A 108 0.36 -7.01 17.57
N LEU A 109 -0.03 -7.76 16.54
CA LEU A 109 0.83 -8.46 15.59
C LEU A 109 1.70 -9.56 16.22
N GLY A 110 1.35 -10.05 17.41
CA GLY A 110 2.09 -11.11 18.11
C GLY A 110 2.05 -12.45 17.39
N GLY A 111 1.02 -12.70 16.57
CA GLY A 111 0.90 -13.90 15.73
C GLY A 111 1.65 -13.84 14.41
N VAL A 112 2.28 -12.70 14.06
CA VAL A 112 3.00 -12.53 12.80
C VAL A 112 4.40 -13.15 12.91
N ASP A 113 4.76 -14.02 11.98
CA ASP A 113 6.14 -14.48 11.77
C ASP A 113 6.96 -13.35 11.12
N LYS A 114 7.37 -12.39 11.97
CA LYS A 114 8.14 -11.22 11.56
C LYS A 114 9.48 -11.62 10.94
N ALA A 115 10.14 -12.63 11.50
CA ALA A 115 11.45 -13.08 11.04
C ALA A 115 11.37 -13.70 9.62
N GLY A 116 10.42 -14.61 9.39
CA GLY A 116 10.18 -15.19 8.07
C GLY A 116 9.77 -14.13 7.05
N LEU A 117 8.87 -13.23 7.43
CA LEU A 117 8.44 -12.11 6.59
C LEU A 117 9.62 -11.23 6.14
N LEU A 118 10.42 -10.74 7.08
CA LEU A 118 11.56 -9.87 6.77
C LEU A 118 12.63 -10.59 5.94
N ALA A 119 12.86 -11.89 6.20
CA ALA A 119 13.79 -12.69 5.42
C ALA A 119 13.35 -12.80 3.94
N LYS A 120 12.06 -13.03 3.68
CA LYS A 120 11.49 -13.05 2.33
C LYS A 120 11.55 -11.69 1.66
N MET A 121 11.11 -10.65 2.36
CA MET A 121 11.08 -9.29 1.83
C MET A 121 12.48 -8.82 1.40
N ARG A 122 13.53 -9.17 2.17
CA ARG A 122 14.92 -8.88 1.80
C ARG A 122 15.31 -9.48 0.45
N GLY A 123 14.85 -10.70 0.14
CA GLY A 123 15.09 -11.36 -1.14
C GLY A 123 14.28 -10.79 -2.31
N MET A 124 13.28 -9.95 -2.04
CA MET A 124 12.41 -9.35 -3.05
C MET A 124 12.91 -8.00 -3.56
N GLN A 125 13.89 -7.37 -2.89
CA GLN A 125 14.50 -6.14 -3.36
C GLN A 125 15.35 -6.41 -4.61
N THR A 126 15.13 -5.64 -5.66
CA THR A 126 15.85 -5.76 -6.94
C THR A 126 17.21 -5.05 -6.88
N PRO A 127 18.17 -5.40 -7.75
CA PRO A 127 19.41 -4.64 -7.90
C PRO A 127 19.19 -3.15 -8.20
N GLU A 128 18.08 -2.81 -8.87
CA GLU A 128 17.68 -1.45 -9.19
C GLU A 128 17.15 -0.67 -7.97
N GLY A 129 16.78 -1.36 -6.88
CA GLY A 129 16.28 -0.78 -5.63
C GLY A 129 14.77 -0.84 -5.45
N SER A 130 14.00 -1.29 -6.45
CA SER A 130 12.56 -1.56 -6.32
C SER A 130 12.31 -2.88 -5.58
N PHE A 131 11.05 -3.24 -5.36
CA PHE A 131 10.66 -4.54 -4.82
C PHE A 131 9.79 -5.30 -5.80
N ARG A 132 9.94 -6.63 -5.81
CA ARG A 132 9.05 -7.55 -6.51
C ARG A 132 7.73 -7.73 -5.76
N ALA A 133 6.69 -8.13 -6.48
CA ALA A 133 5.42 -8.53 -5.89
C ALA A 133 5.49 -9.88 -5.13
N LEU A 134 6.27 -10.83 -5.68
CA LEU A 134 6.49 -12.20 -5.19
C LEU A 134 8.00 -12.49 -5.04
N GLU A 135 8.36 -13.59 -4.38
CA GLU A 135 9.76 -14.04 -4.29
C GLU A 135 10.29 -14.54 -5.65
N MET A 136 9.45 -15.28 -6.37
CA MET A 136 9.75 -15.68 -7.75
C MET A 136 9.83 -14.46 -8.67
N PRO A 137 10.51 -14.56 -9.82
CA PRO A 137 10.55 -13.47 -10.80
C PRO A 137 9.13 -12.99 -11.15
N SER A 138 8.82 -11.76 -10.74
CA SER A 138 7.55 -11.09 -10.94
C SER A 138 7.80 -9.64 -11.33
N GLU A 139 6.72 -8.89 -11.54
CA GLU A 139 6.80 -7.45 -11.70
C GLU A 139 7.45 -6.79 -10.46
N SER A 140 8.08 -5.63 -10.69
CA SER A 140 8.69 -4.81 -9.65
C SER A 140 8.53 -3.33 -9.98
N ASP A 141 7.99 -2.56 -9.05
CA ASP A 141 7.70 -1.13 -9.23
C ASP A 141 7.47 -0.41 -7.90
N MET A 142 7.18 0.89 -7.99
CA MET A 142 6.98 1.80 -6.86
C MET A 142 5.92 1.32 -5.85
N ARG A 143 4.91 0.56 -6.27
CA ARG A 143 3.85 0.07 -5.36
C ARG A 143 4.42 -0.88 -4.33
N PHE A 144 5.29 -1.78 -4.77
CA PHE A 144 5.88 -2.80 -3.90
C PHE A 144 6.98 -2.23 -3.02
N LEU A 145 7.72 -1.22 -3.51
CA LEU A 145 8.63 -0.43 -2.67
C LEU A 145 7.87 0.20 -1.50
N TYR A 146 6.74 0.87 -1.78
CA TYR A 146 5.90 1.43 -0.73
C TYR A 146 5.36 0.38 0.22
N CYS A 147 4.91 -0.77 -0.29
CA CYS A 147 4.47 -1.87 0.58
C CYS A 147 5.61 -2.33 1.50
N ALA A 148 6.84 -2.47 1.00
CA ALA A 148 8.00 -2.85 1.80
C ALA A 148 8.30 -1.82 2.90
N CYS A 149 8.27 -0.53 2.57
CA CYS A 149 8.51 0.56 3.52
C CYS A 149 7.42 0.60 4.60
N ALA A 150 6.15 0.47 4.20
CA ALA A 150 5.03 0.44 5.13
C ALA A 150 5.06 -0.78 6.05
N ILE A 151 5.40 -1.97 5.53
CA ILE A 151 5.60 -3.18 6.34
C ILE A 151 6.72 -2.96 7.36
N SER A 152 7.88 -2.45 6.92
CA SER A 152 9.03 -2.18 7.78
C SER A 152 8.68 -1.18 8.89
N HIS A 153 7.96 -0.11 8.54
CA HIS A 153 7.48 0.87 9.50
C HIS A 153 6.50 0.30 10.53
N VAL A 154 5.51 -0.49 10.10
CA VAL A 154 4.52 -1.12 10.99
C VAL A 154 5.17 -2.12 11.95
N LEU A 155 6.24 -2.79 11.52
CA LEU A 155 6.99 -3.75 12.33
C LEU A 155 8.10 -3.11 13.17
N ASP A 156 8.41 -1.84 12.92
CA ASP A 156 9.57 -1.11 13.48
C ASP A 156 10.91 -1.84 13.21
N ASP A 157 11.06 -2.40 11.99
CA ASP A 157 12.25 -3.13 11.57
C ASP A 157 12.57 -2.86 10.09
N TRP A 158 13.69 -2.18 9.85
CA TRP A 158 14.18 -1.78 8.54
C TRP A 158 15.31 -2.67 7.99
N THR A 159 15.66 -3.77 8.66
CA THR A 159 16.81 -4.63 8.30
C THR A 159 16.64 -5.41 6.99
N ALA A 160 15.44 -5.37 6.39
CA ALA A 160 15.11 -6.04 5.14
C ALA A 160 15.20 -5.12 3.91
N ILE A 161 15.49 -3.82 4.09
CA ILE A 161 15.55 -2.84 2.99
C ILE A 161 16.96 -2.22 2.93
N ASP A 162 17.59 -2.31 1.76
CA ASP A 162 18.71 -1.42 1.40
C ASP A 162 18.12 -0.04 1.06
N ILE A 163 18.16 0.86 2.05
CA ILE A 163 17.56 2.20 1.97
C ILE A 163 18.22 3.03 0.87
N ASP A 164 19.55 2.99 0.73
CA ASP A 164 20.27 3.78 -0.27
C ASP A 164 19.84 3.40 -1.70
N ARG A 165 19.67 2.10 -1.97
CA ARG A 165 19.17 1.63 -3.27
C ARG A 165 17.71 2.00 -3.48
N ALA A 166 16.88 1.87 -2.46
CA ALA A 166 15.48 2.28 -2.50
C ALA A 166 15.34 3.79 -2.82
N THR A 167 16.06 4.64 -2.10
CA THR A 167 16.12 6.09 -2.33
C THR A 167 16.60 6.40 -3.74
N SER A 168 17.64 5.72 -4.22
CA SER A 168 18.14 5.89 -5.59
C SER A 168 17.11 5.49 -6.64
N PHE A 169 16.35 4.41 -6.43
CA PHE A 169 15.25 4.02 -7.32
C PHE A 169 14.15 5.10 -7.39
N VAL A 170 13.73 5.63 -6.23
CA VAL A 170 12.73 6.69 -6.16
C VAL A 170 13.22 7.95 -6.88
N ARG A 171 14.47 8.38 -6.63
CA ARG A 171 15.08 9.54 -7.29
C ARG A 171 15.06 9.41 -8.81
N ARG A 172 15.41 8.24 -9.35
CA ARG A 172 15.40 7.99 -10.81
C ARG A 172 13.98 7.86 -11.40
N SER A 173 12.97 7.67 -10.57
CA SER A 173 11.55 7.55 -10.99
C SER A 173 10.81 8.88 -11.02
N ARG A 174 11.47 9.96 -10.61
CA ARG A 174 10.92 11.32 -10.67
C ARG A 174 10.83 11.81 -12.11
N GLY A 175 9.66 12.31 -12.49
CA GLY A 175 9.40 12.91 -13.79
C GLY A 175 9.86 14.36 -13.87
N TYR A 176 9.96 14.88 -15.10
CA TYR A 176 10.27 16.30 -15.36
C TYR A 176 9.20 17.26 -14.82
N ASP A 177 7.98 16.76 -14.63
CA ASP A 177 6.81 17.50 -14.17
C ASP A 177 6.66 17.50 -12.65
N GLY A 178 7.64 16.94 -11.91
CA GLY A 178 7.65 16.90 -10.44
C GLY A 178 7.05 15.64 -9.82
N GLY A 179 6.10 15.00 -10.50
CA GLY A 179 5.50 13.74 -10.04
C GLY A 179 6.45 12.53 -10.18
N PHE A 180 5.96 11.34 -9.82
CA PHE A 180 6.73 10.09 -9.96
C PHE A 180 5.99 9.04 -10.78
N GLY A 181 6.74 8.31 -11.59
CA GLY A 181 6.28 7.12 -12.32
C GLY A 181 6.43 5.84 -11.51
N LEU A 182 5.82 4.75 -11.99
CA LEU A 182 5.96 3.41 -11.37
C LEU A 182 7.40 2.87 -11.46
N HIS A 183 8.17 3.34 -12.44
CA HIS A 183 9.54 2.97 -12.71
C HIS A 183 10.27 4.16 -13.35
N PRO A 184 11.61 4.23 -13.32
CA PRO A 184 12.37 5.22 -14.09
C PRO A 184 11.88 5.33 -15.53
N TRP A 185 11.78 6.57 -16.00
CA TRP A 185 11.34 6.97 -17.35
C TRP A 185 9.86 6.76 -17.67
N GLN A 186 9.03 6.36 -16.69
CA GLN A 186 7.59 6.28 -16.88
C GLN A 186 6.89 7.59 -16.54
N GLU A 187 5.72 7.80 -17.12
CA GLU A 187 4.87 8.96 -16.87
C GLU A 187 4.48 9.07 -15.39
N SER A 188 4.51 10.30 -14.87
CA SER A 188 4.06 10.61 -13.52
C SER A 188 2.60 10.24 -13.30
N HIS A 189 2.32 9.54 -12.21
CA HIS A 189 0.99 8.99 -11.91
C HIS A 189 0.64 9.16 -10.43
N GLY A 190 -0.61 9.50 -10.11
CA GLY A 190 -1.04 9.83 -8.73
C GLY A 190 -0.72 8.73 -7.72
N GLY A 191 -1.05 7.48 -8.05
CA GLY A 191 -0.72 6.35 -7.17
C GLY A 191 0.79 6.12 -6.99
N ALA A 192 1.58 6.28 -8.06
CA ALA A 192 3.03 6.11 -7.99
C ALA A 192 3.69 7.27 -7.23
N THR A 193 3.19 8.48 -7.40
CA THR A 193 3.62 9.70 -6.71
C THR A 193 3.39 9.59 -5.21
N TYR A 194 2.20 9.14 -4.79
CA TYR A 194 1.94 8.83 -3.39
C TYR A 194 2.91 7.77 -2.85
N CYS A 195 3.05 6.64 -3.57
CA CYS A 195 3.93 5.55 -3.13
C CYS A 195 5.37 6.03 -2.98
N ALA A 196 5.88 6.84 -3.91
CA ALA A 196 7.22 7.41 -3.88
C ALA A 196 7.40 8.33 -2.67
N LEU A 197 6.54 9.35 -2.53
CA LEU A 197 6.64 10.34 -1.45
C LEU A 197 6.50 9.67 -0.08
N ALA A 198 5.48 8.82 0.10
CA ALA A 198 5.26 8.11 1.35
C ALA A 198 6.45 7.19 1.69
N SER A 199 7.06 6.51 0.70
CA SER A 199 8.28 5.72 0.95
C SER A 199 9.43 6.58 1.45
N LEU A 200 9.67 7.75 0.84
CA LEU A 200 10.71 8.68 1.28
C LEU A 200 10.46 9.19 2.70
N VAL A 201 9.21 9.53 3.03
CA VAL A 201 8.82 9.94 4.38
C VAL A 201 9.09 8.82 5.39
N LEU A 202 8.63 7.59 5.10
CA LEU A 202 8.80 6.46 6.00
C LEU A 202 10.27 6.09 6.20
N MET A 203 11.10 6.18 5.16
CA MET A 203 12.55 5.92 5.25
C MET A 203 13.35 7.08 5.88
N GLY A 204 12.76 8.27 6.03
CA GLY A 204 13.50 9.47 6.45
C GLY A 204 14.49 9.95 5.37
N GLN A 205 14.08 9.91 4.11
CA GLN A 205 14.92 10.13 2.92
C GLN A 205 14.38 11.24 1.99
N VAL A 206 13.47 12.08 2.50
CA VAL A 206 12.86 13.17 1.72
C VAL A 206 13.92 14.13 1.20
N ASP A 207 14.78 14.63 2.09
CA ASP A 207 15.80 15.65 1.77
C ASP A 207 16.84 15.16 0.76
N ASP A 208 17.04 13.84 0.65
CA ASP A 208 17.94 13.24 -0.33
C ASP A 208 17.36 13.27 -1.76
N VAL A 209 16.06 13.45 -1.94
CA VAL A 209 15.40 13.37 -3.26
C VAL A 209 14.65 14.64 -3.63
N LEU A 210 14.11 15.34 -2.65
CA LEU A 210 13.28 16.51 -2.81
C LEU A 210 13.88 17.66 -2.01
N ASP A 211 14.56 18.56 -2.71
CA ASP A 211 14.87 19.88 -2.22
C ASP A 211 13.61 20.79 -2.26
N ARG A 212 13.76 22.04 -1.82
CA ARG A 212 12.67 23.03 -1.81
C ARG A 212 12.03 23.18 -3.20
N ASP A 213 12.85 23.39 -4.24
CA ASP A 213 12.36 23.54 -5.61
C ASP A 213 11.62 22.28 -6.07
N GLY A 214 12.08 21.10 -5.62
CA GLY A 214 11.42 19.85 -5.92
C GLY A 214 10.10 19.63 -5.21
N LEU A 215 9.97 20.09 -3.97
CA LEU A 215 8.69 20.12 -3.25
C LEU A 215 7.70 21.08 -3.91
N ASP A 216 8.16 22.27 -4.33
CA ASP A 216 7.32 23.26 -5.01
C ASP A 216 6.78 22.70 -6.34
N LEU A 217 7.64 22.04 -7.14
CA LEU A 217 7.22 21.41 -8.39
C LEU A 217 6.24 20.25 -8.16
N LEU A 218 6.44 19.44 -7.11
CA LEU A 218 5.53 18.36 -6.74
C LEU A 218 4.16 18.90 -6.27
N LEU A 219 4.16 20.02 -5.56
CA LEU A 219 2.95 20.71 -5.13
C LEU A 219 2.17 21.23 -6.35
N GLU A 220 2.85 21.90 -7.29
CA GLU A 220 2.25 22.34 -8.56
C GLU A 220 1.67 21.14 -9.33
N TRP A 221 2.42 20.04 -9.41
CA TRP A 221 1.96 18.81 -10.05
C TRP A 221 0.65 18.31 -9.44
N CYS A 222 0.57 18.22 -8.11
CA CYS A 222 -0.62 17.77 -7.39
C CYS A 222 -1.83 18.68 -7.63
N VAL A 223 -1.65 20.01 -7.50
CA VAL A 223 -2.71 20.99 -7.71
C VAL A 223 -3.22 20.95 -9.16
N SER A 224 -2.33 20.77 -10.14
CA SER A 224 -2.71 20.65 -11.56
C SER A 224 -3.56 19.42 -11.89
N ARG A 225 -3.63 18.42 -11.00
CA ARG A 225 -4.52 17.25 -11.17
C ARG A 225 -5.97 17.56 -10.82
N GLN A 226 -6.23 18.65 -10.10
CA GLN A 226 -7.57 19.01 -9.64
C GLN A 226 -8.42 19.53 -10.82
N LYS A 227 -9.59 18.91 -10.99
CA LYS A 227 -10.68 19.34 -11.86
C LYS A 227 -11.93 19.51 -10.99
N ARG A 228 -12.99 18.71 -11.18
CA ARG A 228 -14.07 18.60 -10.20
C ARG A 228 -13.71 17.61 -9.09
N GLY A 229 -13.11 16.48 -9.48
CA GLY A 229 -12.32 15.60 -8.62
C GLY A 229 -10.83 15.73 -8.94
N PHE A 230 -10.07 14.65 -8.76
CA PHE A 230 -8.67 14.56 -9.20
C PHE A 230 -8.53 13.55 -10.33
N ASN A 231 -7.66 13.83 -11.29
CA ASN A 231 -7.18 12.83 -12.26
C ASN A 231 -5.83 12.24 -11.81
N GLY A 232 -5.50 11.07 -12.33
CA GLY A 232 -4.24 10.39 -11.99
C GLY A 232 -3.03 10.90 -12.74
N ARG A 233 -3.21 11.54 -13.90
CA ARG A 233 -2.16 12.01 -14.80
C ARG A 233 -2.70 12.98 -15.84
N GLY A 234 -1.80 13.71 -16.48
CA GLY A 234 -2.14 14.76 -17.44
C GLY A 234 -3.07 14.28 -18.55
N ASN A 235 -4.04 15.12 -18.92
CA ASN A 235 -4.99 14.86 -20.01
C ASN A 235 -5.86 13.60 -19.84
N LYS A 236 -6.02 13.07 -18.61
CA LYS A 236 -6.96 11.99 -18.31
C LYS A 236 -8.19 12.49 -17.55
N ASP A 237 -9.19 11.62 -17.49
CA ASP A 237 -10.42 11.82 -16.75
C ASP A 237 -10.17 11.72 -15.25
N GLU A 238 -11.06 12.34 -14.49
CA GLU A 238 -11.08 12.30 -13.03
C GLU A 238 -11.61 10.94 -12.52
N ASP A 239 -11.06 10.50 -11.39
CA ASP A 239 -11.49 9.28 -10.69
C ASP A 239 -11.42 9.52 -9.18
N THR A 240 -12.48 9.11 -8.50
CA THR A 240 -12.65 9.20 -7.04
C THR A 240 -11.47 8.67 -6.23
N CYS A 241 -10.76 7.64 -6.70
CA CYS A 241 -9.63 7.08 -5.94
C CYS A 241 -8.46 8.07 -5.79
N TYR A 242 -8.31 9.02 -6.71
CA TYR A 242 -7.27 10.06 -6.62
C TYR A 242 -7.56 11.12 -5.55
N SER A 243 -8.75 11.13 -4.97
CA SER A 243 -9.02 11.90 -3.74
C SER A 243 -8.07 11.50 -2.62
N PHE A 244 -7.73 10.20 -2.54
CA PHE A 244 -6.69 9.72 -1.63
C PHE A 244 -5.30 9.90 -2.23
N TRP A 245 -5.01 9.31 -3.40
CA TRP A 245 -3.64 9.26 -3.92
C TRP A 245 -3.04 10.65 -4.16
N VAL A 246 -3.78 11.57 -4.77
CA VAL A 246 -3.29 12.94 -5.00
C VAL A 246 -3.49 13.79 -3.74
N GLY A 247 -4.62 13.66 -3.06
CA GLY A 247 -4.93 14.44 -1.86
C GLY A 247 -3.91 14.23 -0.74
N ALA A 248 -3.60 12.99 -0.39
CA ALA A 248 -2.61 12.67 0.64
C ALA A 248 -1.19 13.11 0.24
N THR A 249 -0.86 13.03 -1.05
CA THR A 249 0.41 13.55 -1.58
C THR A 249 0.49 15.07 -1.41
N LEU A 250 -0.58 15.79 -1.75
CA LEU A 250 -0.67 17.25 -1.63
C LEU A 250 -0.54 17.69 -0.17
N GLU A 251 -1.25 17.03 0.75
CA GLU A 251 -1.18 17.29 2.19
C GLU A 251 0.24 17.07 2.72
N THR A 252 0.84 15.92 2.42
CA THR A 252 2.20 15.57 2.85
C THR A 252 3.22 16.57 2.30
N THR A 253 3.13 16.91 1.01
CA THR A 253 4.05 17.86 0.37
C THR A 253 3.93 19.25 0.98
N THR A 254 2.71 19.70 1.29
CA THR A 254 2.45 20.99 1.94
C THR A 254 3.07 21.03 3.34
N ALA A 255 2.90 19.97 4.13
CA ALA A 255 3.50 19.85 5.45
C ALA A 255 5.04 19.92 5.39
N LEU A 256 5.66 19.22 4.45
CA LEU A 256 7.11 19.25 4.24
C LEU A 256 7.60 20.64 3.80
N ALA A 257 6.91 21.28 2.87
CA ALA A 257 7.27 22.63 2.41
C ALA A 257 7.20 23.67 3.54
N ASN A 258 6.20 23.57 4.42
CA ASN A 258 6.04 24.45 5.59
C ASN A 258 7.18 24.25 6.60
N GLN A 259 7.60 23.00 6.85
CA GLN A 259 8.74 22.69 7.71
C GLN A 259 10.03 23.34 7.18
N VAL A 260 10.28 23.24 5.87
CA VAL A 260 11.45 23.88 5.22
C VAL A 260 11.35 25.42 5.23
N ALA A 261 10.15 25.97 5.29
CA ALA A 261 9.93 27.42 5.41
C ALA A 261 10.04 27.96 6.84
N GLY A 262 10.17 27.08 7.85
CA GLY A 262 10.10 27.49 9.26
C GLY A 262 8.72 28.00 9.67
N VAL A 263 7.68 27.67 8.89
CA VAL A 263 6.29 28.03 9.19
C VAL A 263 5.70 26.88 10.00
N THR A 264 5.51 27.10 11.30
CA THR A 264 4.72 26.21 12.16
C THR A 264 3.30 26.76 12.22
N GLU A 265 2.29 25.89 11.99
CA GLU A 265 0.88 26.20 12.27
C GLU A 265 0.63 26.44 13.76
#